data_AF-A0A6I4T6M2-F1
#
_entry.id   AF-A0A6I4T6M2-F1
#
_cell.length_a   1.000
_cell.length_b   1.000
_cell.length_c   1.000
_cell.angle_alpha   90.00
_cell.angle_beta   90.00
_cell.angle_gamma   90.00
#
_symmetry.space_group_name_H-M   'P 1'
#
loop_
_entity.id
_entity.type
_entity.pdbx_description
1 polymer ?
#
loop_
_entity_poly.entity_id
_entity_poly.type
_entity_poly.pdbx_seq_one_letter_code
_entity_poly.pdbx_strand_id
1 'polypeptide(L)' 'MLTGRWPWEGLLRPTREDLEKQARRLLGLGPDASREDIIDAHRKRLTAVHPDRGGRHEDVIAVNAARDLLLERMDRNK' A
#
# COMPACT_ATOMS: atom_id res chain seq x y z
N MET A 1 22.05 34.81 7.00
CA MET A 1 21.47 33.82 6.06
C MET A 1 22.37 32.60 6.07
N LEU A 2 21.91 31.47 6.61
CA LEU A 2 22.56 30.16 6.46
C LEU A 2 21.46 29.20 6.01
N THR A 3 21.32 29.04 4.70
CA THR A 3 20.41 28.06 4.09
C THR A 3 21.07 26.68 4.19
N GLY A 4 20.92 26.04 5.36
CA GLY A 4 21.33 24.66 5.58
C GLY A 4 20.17 23.72 5.22
N ARG A 5 20.12 23.26 3.98
CA ARG A 5 19.31 22.10 3.59
C ARG A 5 20.01 20.84 4.13
N TRP A 6 19.28 19.96 4.80
CA TRP A 6 19.88 18.92 5.64
C TRP A 6 20.36 17.69 4.83
N PRO A 7 21.52 17.09 5.15
CA PRO A 7 22.09 15.96 4.39
C PRO A 7 21.21 14.70 4.31
N TRP A 8 20.31 14.49 5.27
CA TRP A 8 19.45 13.29 5.37
C TRP A 8 18.06 13.48 4.75
N GLU A 9 17.75 14.65 4.20
CA GLU A 9 16.42 14.96 3.65
C GLU A 9 16.09 14.11 2.41
N GLY A 10 17.10 13.49 1.80
CA GLY A 10 16.98 12.49 0.73
C GLY A 10 17.14 11.02 1.16
N LEU A 11 17.50 10.72 2.41
CA LEU A 11 17.93 9.37 2.78
C LEU A 11 16.80 8.36 3.03
N LEU A 12 15.55 8.79 3.22
CA LEU A 12 14.49 7.91 3.74
C LEU A 12 13.13 8.09 3.02
N ARG A 13 13.14 8.47 1.73
CA ARG A 13 11.90 8.39 0.93
C ARG A 13 11.74 6.94 0.45
N PRO A 14 10.68 6.21 0.84
CA PRO A 14 10.45 4.87 0.33
C PRO A 14 10.34 4.94 -1.19
N THR A 15 11.01 4.01 -1.88
CA THR A 15 10.93 3.96 -3.34
C THR A 15 9.52 3.51 -3.75
N ARG A 16 9.18 3.71 -5.03
CA ARG A 16 7.92 3.18 -5.57
C ARG A 16 7.84 1.65 -5.48
N GLU A 17 8.97 0.97 -5.48
CA GLU A 17 9.04 -0.49 -5.32
C GLU A 17 8.79 -0.89 -3.87
N ASP A 18 9.34 -0.15 -2.90
CA ASP A 18 9.09 -0.39 -1.47
C ASP A 18 7.62 -0.23 -1.11
N LEU A 19 6.98 0.82 -1.64
CA LEU A 19 5.55 1.08 -1.46
C LEU A 19 4.69 -0.05 -2.05
N GLU A 20 5.05 -0.53 -3.26
CA GLU A 20 4.36 -1.65 -3.89
C GLU A 20 4.50 -2.93 -3.05
N LYS A 21 5.71 -3.26 -2.62
CA LYS A 21 5.97 -4.42 -1.75
C LYS A 21 5.19 -4.32 -0.43
N GLN A 22 5.10 -3.12 0.15
CA GLN A 22 4.35 -2.90 1.38
C GLN A 22 2.85 -3.06 1.17
N ALA A 23 2.30 -2.54 0.09
CA ALA A 23 0.90 -2.72 -0.27
C ALA A 23 0.55 -4.19 -0.52
N ARG A 24 1.41 -4.94 -1.24
CA ARG A 24 1.24 -6.40 -1.43
C ARG A 24 1.25 -7.13 -0.09
N ARG A 25 2.20 -6.85 0.80
CA ARG A 25 2.23 -7.45 2.14
C ARG A 25 0.97 -7.14 2.95
N LEU A 26 0.46 -5.92 2.87
CA LEU A 26 -0.73 -5.50 3.60
C LEU A 26 -1.99 -6.26 3.15
N LEU A 27 -2.07 -6.60 1.86
CA LEU A 27 -3.14 -7.43 1.29
C LEU A 27 -2.84 -8.94 1.34
N GLY A 28 -1.63 -9.37 1.75
CA GLY A 28 -1.23 -10.78 1.77
C GLY A 28 -0.96 -11.37 0.39
N LEU A 29 -0.47 -10.56 -0.54
CA LEU A 29 -0.21 -10.94 -1.94
C LEU A 29 1.27 -11.22 -2.22
N GLY A 30 1.51 -12.16 -3.13
CA GLY A 30 2.83 -12.42 -3.71
C GLY A 30 3.23 -11.42 -4.82
N PRO A 31 4.48 -11.50 -5.32
CA PRO A 31 4.97 -10.63 -6.40
C PRO A 31 4.29 -10.87 -7.76
N ASP A 32 3.73 -12.05 -7.98
CA ASP A 32 3.07 -12.42 -9.25
C ASP A 32 1.53 -12.29 -9.20
N ALA A 33 0.99 -11.68 -8.14
CA ALA A 33 -0.45 -11.48 -7.98
C ALA A 33 -1.05 -10.69 -9.15
N SER A 34 -2.16 -11.21 -9.68
CA SER A 34 -2.93 -10.61 -10.76
C SER A 34 -3.85 -9.49 -10.27
N ARG A 35 -4.47 -8.77 -11.21
CA ARG A 35 -5.47 -7.74 -10.91
C ARG A 35 -6.66 -8.31 -10.14
N GLU A 36 -7.07 -9.53 -10.46
CA GLU A 36 -8.17 -10.22 -9.78
C GLU A 36 -7.79 -10.61 -8.36
N ASP A 37 -6.55 -11.09 -8.15
CA ASP A 37 -6.03 -11.40 -6.81
C ASP A 37 -6.04 -10.17 -5.89
N ILE A 38 -5.70 -8.99 -6.44
CA ILE A 38 -5.74 -7.73 -5.68
C ILE A 38 -7.15 -7.40 -5.21
N ILE A 39 -8.16 -7.57 -6.08
CA ILE A 39 -9.56 -7.26 -5.75
C ILE A 39 -10.09 -8.24 -4.71
N ASP A 40 -9.79 -9.54 -4.86
CA ASP A 40 -10.23 -10.57 -3.92
C ASP A 40 -9.58 -10.39 -2.54
N ALA A 41 -8.27 -10.15 -2.51
CA ALA A 41 -7.53 -9.88 -1.29
C ALA A 41 -8.01 -8.60 -0.58
N HIS A 42 -8.28 -7.53 -1.33
CA HIS A 42 -8.87 -6.30 -0.78
C HIS A 42 -10.19 -6.57 -0.08
N ARG A 43 -11.11 -7.29 -0.72
CA ARG A 43 -12.41 -7.62 -0.14
C ARG A 43 -12.27 -8.42 1.16
N LYS A 44 -11.44 -9.46 1.14
CA LYS A 44 -11.15 -10.30 2.32
C LYS A 44 -10.56 -9.46 3.46
N ARG A 45 -9.59 -8.60 3.14
CA ARG A 45 -8.91 -7.79 4.14
C ARG A 45 -9.82 -6.72 4.72
N LEU A 46 -10.64 -6.08 3.91
CA LEU A 46 -11.60 -5.06 4.34
C LEU A 46 -12.60 -5.62 5.37
N THR A 47 -13.11 -6.83 5.14
CA THR A 47 -13.98 -7.51 6.11
C THR A 47 -13.23 -7.84 7.40
N ALA A 48 -11.94 -8.21 7.31
CA ALA A 48 -11.13 -8.57 8.47
C ALA A 48 -10.74 -7.35 9.33
N VAL A 49 -10.52 -6.17 8.73
CA VAL A 49 -10.10 -4.95 9.44
C VAL A 49 -11.26 -4.02 9.81
N HIS A 50 -12.51 -4.46 9.62
CA HIS A 50 -13.66 -3.62 9.92
C HIS A 50 -13.75 -3.29 11.42
N PRO A 51 -14.09 -2.05 11.81
CA PRO A 51 -14.23 -1.65 13.21
C PRO A 51 -15.18 -2.53 14.03
N ASP A 52 -16.29 -2.95 13.41
CA ASP A 52 -17.26 -3.86 14.03
C ASP A 52 -16.68 -5.25 14.37
N ARG A 53 -15.53 -5.61 13.82
CA ARG A 53 -14.80 -6.86 14.12
C ARG A 53 -13.52 -6.62 14.92
N GLY A 54 -13.37 -5.43 15.50
CA GLY A 54 -12.21 -5.05 16.32
C GLY A 54 -11.04 -4.45 15.54
N GLY A 55 -11.20 -4.13 14.25
CA GLY A 55 -10.19 -3.40 13.49
C GLY A 55 -10.20 -1.90 13.74
N ARG A 56 -9.16 -1.19 13.31
CA ARG A 56 -9.07 0.28 13.46
C ARG A 56 -9.51 0.95 12.16
N HIS A 57 -10.06 2.17 12.25
CA HIS A 57 -10.41 2.95 11.06
C HIS A 57 -9.18 3.19 10.15
N GLU A 58 -8.00 3.38 10.75
CA GLU A 58 -6.74 3.50 10.02
C GLU A 58 -6.37 2.25 9.20
N ASP A 59 -6.77 1.05 9.65
CA ASP A 59 -6.53 -0.20 8.92
C ASP A 59 -7.37 -0.25 7.64
N VAL A 60 -8.63 0.20 7.70
CA VAL A 60 -9.50 0.31 6.53
C VAL A 60 -8.91 1.27 5.50
N ILE A 61 -8.43 2.43 5.97
CA ILE A 61 -7.76 3.42 5.10
C ILE A 61 -6.51 2.81 4.45
N ALA A 62 -5.68 2.12 5.23
CA ALA A 62 -4.46 1.48 4.74
C ALA A 62 -4.75 0.38 3.71
N VAL A 63 -5.78 -0.43 3.92
CA VAL A 63 -6.24 -1.46 2.97
C VAL A 63 -6.73 -0.86 1.66
N ASN A 64 -7.50 0.24 1.71
CA ASN A 64 -7.95 0.95 0.52
C ASN A 64 -6.79 1.56 -0.25
N ALA A 65 -5.88 2.24 0.45
CA ALA A 65 -4.69 2.85 -0.16
C ALA A 65 -3.77 1.81 -0.82
N ALA A 66 -3.62 0.62 -0.22
CA ALA A 66 -2.84 -0.46 -0.80
C ALA A 66 -3.45 -0.97 -2.11
N ARG A 67 -4.78 -1.19 -2.17
CA ARG A 67 -5.47 -1.56 -3.41
C ARG A 67 -5.22 -0.53 -4.50
N ASP A 68 -5.46 0.73 -4.19
CA ASP A 68 -5.39 1.82 -5.18
C ASP A 68 -3.99 1.94 -5.76
N LEU A 69 -2.96 1.87 -4.92
CA LEU A 69 -1.57 1.90 -5.36
C LEU A 69 -1.24 0.75 -6.33
N LEU A 70 -1.69 -0.48 -6.03
CA LEU A 70 -1.37 -1.65 -6.85
C LEU A 70 -2.10 -1.62 -8.20
N LEU A 71 -3.37 -1.22 -8.21
CA LEU A 71 -4.13 -1.09 -9.47
C LEU A 71 -3.54 0.01 -10.36
N GLU A 72 -3.21 1.16 -9.78
CA GLU A 72 -2.56 2.26 -10.51
C GLU A 72 -1.19 1.85 -11.06
N ARG A 73 -0.44 0.99 -10.36
CA ARG A 73 0.81 0.40 -10.85
C ARG A 73 0.61 -0.54 -12.04
N MET A 74 -0.42 -1.38 -12.00
CA MET A 74 -0.75 -2.28 -13.10
C MET A 74 -1.17 -1.53 -14.36
N ASP A 75 -2.00 -0.49 -14.20
CA ASP A 75 -2.49 0.30 -15.34
C ASP A 75 -1.36 1.08 -16.04
N ARG A 76 -0.34 1.52 -15.29
CA ARG A 76 0.86 2.19 -15.85
C ARG A 76 1.87 1.25 -16.50
N ASN A 77 1.81 -0.05 -16.20
CA ASN A 77 2.76 -1.04 -16.72
C ASN A 77 2.19 -1.87 -17.88
N LYS A 78 1.01 -1.48 -18.37
CA LYS A 78 0.33 -2.04 -19.55
C LYS A 78 0.68 -1.20 -20.78
#